data_AF-A0A537DYV4-F1
#
_entry.id   AF-A0A537DYV4-F1
#
_cell.length_a   1.000
_cell.length_b   1.000
_cell.length_c   1.000
_cell.angle_alpha   90.00
_cell.angle_beta   90.00
_cell.angle_gamma   90.00
#
_symmetry.space_group_name_H-M   'P 1'
#
loop_
_entity.id
_entity.type
_entity.pdbx_description
1 polymer ?
#
loop_
_entity_poly.entity_id
_entity_poly.type
_entity_poly.pdbx_seq_one_letter_code
_entity_poly.pdbx_strand_id
1 'polypeptide(L)'
;MRTVPLPDQKVTAYRALCLGALLMRANLEDRLRNTMPLPSAQPASMFWEPVKSWLAKYNVSAFLSPKEKDLLGKPVGSWSLQDIVNSSWRAECLGVVLWALGRTINIPSYDTQFSAPDILKHIPMGRQPDEFVGKAKLRSSTDISKARDLAELWNWRARTTREQKSQVNLPPGMTFQQIISNSARQAHKAGMISSPIDNDFPLYGKSFGKLSEEEYQNSSSICQERHFALNWLTGHSEDWDNTPTET
;
A
#
# COMPACT_ATOMS: atom_id res chain seq x y z
N MET A 1 0.83 -12.28 -25.46
CA MET A 1 0.96 -11.35 -24.32
C MET A 1 2.43 -11.23 -23.99
N ARG A 2 3.00 -10.01 -23.93
CA ARG A 2 4.37 -9.84 -23.40
C ARG A 2 4.34 -10.29 -21.94
N THR A 3 5.21 -11.22 -21.58
CA THR A 3 5.46 -11.57 -20.18
C THR A 3 6.14 -10.38 -19.53
N VAL A 4 5.42 -9.67 -18.66
CA VAL A 4 5.97 -8.62 -17.81
C VAL A 4 6.98 -9.29 -16.86
N PRO A 5 8.26 -8.87 -16.82
CA PRO A 5 9.24 -9.47 -15.94
C PRO A 5 8.88 -9.14 -14.49
N LEU A 6 8.94 -10.15 -13.63
CA LEU A 6 8.75 -9.98 -12.19
C LEU A 6 9.84 -9.06 -11.63
N PRO A 7 9.51 -8.11 -10.73
CA PRO A 7 10.53 -7.32 -10.07
C PRO A 7 11.45 -8.24 -9.25
N ASP A 8 12.75 -8.17 -9.52
CA ASP A 8 13.74 -8.92 -8.75
C ASP A 8 13.96 -8.29 -7.36
N GLN A 9 14.75 -8.96 -6.51
CA GLN A 9 15.02 -8.54 -5.14
C GLN A 9 15.64 -7.14 -5.06
N LYS A 10 16.48 -6.77 -6.05
CA LYS A 10 17.13 -5.46 -6.10
C LYS A 10 16.12 -4.39 -6.47
N VAL A 11 15.32 -4.61 -7.51
CA VAL A 11 14.24 -3.68 -7.93
C VAL A 11 13.24 -3.48 -6.80
N THR A 12 12.83 -4.55 -6.11
CA THR A 12 11.95 -4.46 -4.94
C THR A 12 12.59 -3.70 -3.79
N ALA A 13 13.88 -3.90 -3.51
CA ALA A 13 14.60 -3.15 -2.47
C ALA A 13 14.64 -1.64 -2.79
N TYR A 14 14.98 -1.26 -4.02
CA TYR A 14 14.96 0.16 -4.41
C TYR A 14 13.56 0.76 -4.37
N ARG A 15 12.51 -0.02 -4.69
CA ARG A 15 11.12 0.42 -4.51
C ARG A 15 10.81 0.76 -3.04
N ALA A 16 11.26 -0.07 -2.10
CA ALA A 16 11.12 0.24 -0.67
C ALA A 16 11.80 1.56 -0.28
N LEU A 17 13.01 1.82 -0.80
CA LEU A 17 13.75 3.06 -0.54
C LEU A 17 13.00 4.30 -1.06
N CYS A 18 12.43 4.21 -2.28
CA CYS A 18 11.63 5.27 -2.87
C CYS A 18 10.37 5.57 -2.06
N LEU A 19 9.62 4.54 -1.67
CA LEU A 19 8.42 4.69 -0.83
C LEU A 19 8.77 5.25 0.56
N GLY A 20 9.91 4.84 1.12
CA GLY A 20 10.42 5.39 2.37
C GLY A 20 10.66 6.91 2.28
N ALA A 21 11.32 7.37 1.22
CA ALA A 21 11.55 8.79 0.99
C ALA A 21 10.25 9.57 0.76
N LEU A 22 9.30 8.99 0.00
CA LEU A 22 7.97 9.56 -0.23
C LEU A 22 7.21 9.77 1.09
N LEU A 23 7.18 8.76 1.96
CA LEU A 23 6.49 8.83 3.25
C LEU A 23 7.16 9.82 4.21
N MET A 24 8.49 9.89 4.22
CA MET A 24 9.20 10.90 4.99
C MET A 24 8.84 12.31 4.53
N ARG A 25 8.71 12.53 3.22
CA ARG A 25 8.28 13.82 2.69
C ARG A 25 6.82 14.11 3.04
N ALA A 26 5.92 13.14 2.89
CA ALA A 26 4.50 13.27 3.25
C ALA A 26 4.33 13.67 4.74
N ASN A 27 5.07 13.02 5.64
CA ASN A 27 5.06 13.35 7.07
C ASN A 27 5.58 14.77 7.36
N LEU A 28 6.58 15.25 6.62
CA LEU A 28 7.08 16.62 6.76
C LEU A 28 6.01 17.62 6.29
N GLU A 29 5.40 17.38 5.13
CA GLU A 29 4.36 18.24 4.55
C GLU A 29 3.12 18.32 5.46
N ASP A 30 2.69 17.18 6.03
CA ASP A 30 1.58 17.13 6.98
C ASP A 30 1.86 17.96 8.25
N ARG A 31 3.06 17.84 8.82
CA ARG A 31 3.47 18.64 9.99
C ARG A 31 3.45 20.14 9.71
N LEU A 32 3.96 20.55 8.55
CA LEU A 32 3.99 21.96 8.15
C LEU A 32 2.58 22.51 7.97
N ARG A 33 1.71 21.73 7.34
CA ARG A 33 0.31 22.11 7.11
C ARG A 33 -0.46 22.25 8.42
N ASN A 34 -0.35 21.29 9.32
CA ASN A 34 -1.07 21.26 10.59
C ASN A 34 -0.40 22.09 11.69
N THR A 35 0.54 22.96 11.31
CA THR A 35 1.34 23.82 12.20
C THR A 35 1.96 23.08 13.40
N MET A 36 2.24 21.79 13.22
CA MET A 36 2.90 20.99 14.24
C MET A 36 4.36 21.41 14.36
N PRO A 37 4.91 21.50 15.58
CA PRO A 37 6.30 21.90 15.76
C PRO A 37 7.23 20.93 15.05
N LEU A 38 8.15 21.49 14.26
CA LEU A 38 9.30 20.75 13.75
C LEU A 38 10.21 20.37 14.93
N PRO A 39 11.02 19.30 14.81
CA PRO A 39 11.95 18.89 15.87
C PRO A 39 12.94 19.99 16.31
N SER A 40 13.12 21.04 15.50
CA SER A 40 13.92 22.22 15.83
C SER A 40 13.37 23.47 15.12
N ALA A 41 13.83 24.67 15.52
CA ALA A 41 13.48 25.95 14.89
C ALA A 41 14.09 26.13 13.47
N GLN A 42 14.68 25.08 12.91
CA GLN A 42 15.29 25.11 11.59
C GLN A 42 14.23 25.17 10.47
N PRO A 43 14.52 25.79 9.32
CA PRO A 43 13.65 25.76 8.15
C PRO A 43 13.34 24.33 7.73
N ALA A 44 12.12 24.09 7.27
CA ALA A 44 11.66 22.77 6.82
C ALA A 44 12.57 22.14 5.75
N SER A 45 13.20 22.97 4.91
CA SER A 45 14.18 22.53 3.91
C SER A 45 15.37 21.79 4.51
N MET A 46 15.82 22.15 5.72
CA MET A 46 16.93 21.46 6.39
C MET A 46 16.60 20.00 6.77
N PHE A 47 15.31 19.64 6.86
CA PHE A 47 14.89 18.26 7.07
C PHE A 47 14.79 17.45 5.78
N TRP A 48 14.54 18.10 4.63
CA TRP A 48 14.39 17.42 3.34
C TRP A 48 15.69 17.32 2.54
N GLU A 49 16.53 18.36 2.55
CA GLU A 49 17.77 18.40 1.74
C GLU A 49 18.72 17.22 1.99
N PRO A 50 18.89 16.71 3.24
CA PRO A 50 19.67 15.50 3.48
C PRO A 50 19.08 14.25 2.79
N VAL A 51 17.75 14.10 2.78
CA VAL A 51 17.07 12.98 2.12
C VAL A 51 17.20 13.10 0.60
N LYS A 52 17.01 14.30 0.06
CA LYS A 52 17.19 14.58 -1.37
C LYS A 52 18.63 14.29 -1.83
N SER A 53 19.61 14.74 -1.05
CA SER A 53 21.04 14.47 -1.30
C SER A 53 21.35 12.97 -1.23
N TRP A 54 20.75 12.28 -0.27
CA TRP A 54 20.87 10.83 -0.11
C TRP A 54 20.31 10.06 -1.32
N LEU A 55 19.13 10.44 -1.82
CA LEU A 55 18.50 9.85 -3.00
C LEU A 55 19.41 9.95 -4.24
N ALA A 56 20.03 11.11 -4.44
CA ALA A 56 20.95 11.36 -5.55
C ALA A 56 22.26 10.59 -5.37
N LYS A 57 22.89 10.69 -4.19
CA LYS A 57 24.19 10.07 -3.88
C LYS A 57 24.20 8.56 -4.11
N TYR A 58 23.13 7.87 -3.71
CA TYR A 58 23.04 6.41 -3.81
C TYR A 58 22.21 5.94 -5.01
N ASN A 59 21.97 6.84 -5.98
CA ASN A 59 21.24 6.58 -7.22
C ASN A 59 19.83 5.98 -7.02
N VAL A 60 19.19 6.26 -5.88
CA VAL A 60 17.80 5.85 -5.61
C VAL A 60 16.84 6.65 -6.48
N SER A 61 17.18 7.91 -6.81
CA SER A 61 16.40 8.77 -7.71
C SER A 61 16.12 8.15 -9.08
N ALA A 62 17.01 7.29 -9.58
CA ALA A 62 16.80 6.59 -10.85
C ALA A 62 15.58 5.66 -10.82
N PHE A 63 15.25 5.11 -9.64
CA PHE A 63 14.16 4.16 -9.45
C PHE A 63 12.83 4.82 -9.10
N LEU A 64 12.79 6.12 -8.81
CA LEU A 64 11.54 6.84 -8.56
C LEU A 64 10.63 6.78 -9.79
N SER A 65 9.34 6.53 -9.57
CA SER A 65 8.33 6.61 -10.62
C SER A 65 8.16 8.06 -11.12
N PRO A 66 7.60 8.28 -12.32
CA PRO A 66 7.31 9.64 -12.79
C PRO A 66 6.52 10.50 -11.80
N LYS A 67 5.46 9.96 -11.19
CA LYS A 67 4.66 10.69 -10.18
C LYS A 67 5.46 10.97 -8.91
N GLU A 68 6.28 10.01 -8.44
CA GLU A 68 7.15 10.22 -7.29
C GLU A 68 8.20 11.31 -7.54
N LYS A 69 8.80 11.32 -8.75
CA LYS A 69 9.78 12.35 -9.16
C LYS A 69 9.16 13.75 -9.17
N ASP A 70 7.97 13.88 -9.77
CA ASP A 70 7.23 15.14 -9.78
C ASP A 70 6.97 15.62 -8.35
N LEU A 71 6.38 14.75 -7.53
CA LEU A 71 5.93 15.12 -6.20
C LEU A 71 7.09 15.46 -5.25
N LEU A 72 8.17 14.67 -5.26
CA LEU A 72 9.37 14.94 -4.46
C LEU A 72 10.18 16.15 -4.97
N GLY A 73 9.95 16.57 -6.22
CA GLY A 73 10.54 17.76 -6.83
C GLY A 73 9.87 19.08 -6.41
N LYS A 74 8.63 19.02 -5.91
CA LYS A 74 7.88 20.21 -5.46
C LYS A 74 8.58 20.92 -4.27
N PRO A 75 8.46 22.26 -4.16
CA PRO A 75 8.95 23.00 -3.00
C PRO A 75 8.41 22.45 -1.67
N VAL A 76 9.21 22.49 -0.60
CA VAL A 76 8.79 22.06 0.74
C VAL A 76 7.64 22.93 1.24
N GLY A 77 6.55 22.32 1.71
CA GLY A 77 5.35 23.00 2.19
C GLY A 77 4.32 23.29 1.11
N SER A 78 4.54 22.83 -0.13
CA SER A 78 3.65 23.12 -1.26
C SER A 78 2.71 21.98 -1.64
N TRP A 79 2.77 20.83 -0.96
CA TRP A 79 1.88 19.71 -1.27
C TRP A 79 0.43 20.04 -0.92
N SER A 80 -0.49 19.66 -1.80
CA SER A 80 -1.91 19.77 -1.53
C SER A 80 -2.36 18.77 -0.44
N LEU A 81 -3.58 18.92 0.08
CA LEU A 81 -4.12 17.94 1.04
C LEU A 81 -4.17 16.55 0.42
N GLN A 82 -4.60 16.50 -0.84
CA GLN A 82 -4.73 15.26 -1.57
C GLN A 82 -3.37 14.62 -1.83
N ASP A 83 -2.33 15.40 -2.11
CA ASP A 83 -0.96 14.89 -2.25
C ASP A 83 -0.48 14.23 -0.95
N ILE A 84 -0.74 14.87 0.20
CA ILE A 84 -0.38 14.35 1.53
C ILE A 84 -1.15 13.06 1.83
N VAL A 85 -2.48 13.07 1.65
CA VAL A 85 -3.36 11.92 1.91
C VAL A 85 -3.01 10.75 0.99
N ASN A 86 -2.85 10.97 -0.31
CA ASN A 86 -2.48 9.90 -1.25
C ASN A 86 -1.10 9.33 -0.92
N SER A 87 -0.16 10.17 -0.52
CA SER A 87 1.19 9.73 -0.18
C SER A 87 1.25 9.00 1.15
N SER A 88 0.43 9.37 2.14
CA SER A 88 0.40 8.67 3.44
C SER A 88 -0.12 7.25 3.30
N TRP A 89 -1.10 7.01 2.42
CA TRP A 89 -1.60 5.67 2.09
C TRP A 89 -0.54 4.74 1.49
N ARG A 90 0.54 5.28 0.90
CA ARG A 90 1.69 4.47 0.46
C ARG A 90 2.45 3.79 1.61
N ALA A 91 2.08 4.05 2.87
CA ALA A 91 2.53 3.27 4.02
C ALA A 91 2.12 1.79 3.88
N GLU A 92 0.93 1.52 3.36
CA GLU A 92 0.44 0.16 3.09
C GLU A 92 1.30 -0.52 2.02
N CYS A 93 1.61 0.20 0.94
CA CYS A 93 2.51 -0.26 -0.10
C CYS A 93 3.91 -0.58 0.45
N LEU A 94 4.50 0.33 1.24
CA LEU A 94 5.83 0.11 1.83
C LEU A 94 5.82 -1.09 2.78
N GLY A 95 4.80 -1.21 3.63
CA GLY A 95 4.63 -2.34 4.54
C GLY A 95 4.58 -3.69 3.81
N VAL A 96 3.85 -3.75 2.69
CA VAL A 96 3.78 -4.93 1.82
C VAL A 96 5.09 -5.21 1.07
N VAL A 97 5.82 -4.18 0.65
CA VAL A 97 7.11 -4.36 -0.01
C VAL A 97 8.18 -4.85 0.99
N LEU A 98 8.22 -4.28 2.20
CA LEU A 98 9.07 -4.77 3.31
C LEU A 98 8.67 -6.18 3.76
N TRP A 99 7.34 -6.42 3.76
CA TRP A 99 6.65 -7.66 3.47
C TRP A 99 7.46 -8.58 2.56
N ALA A 100 7.37 -8.37 1.26
CA ALA A 100 7.98 -9.25 0.29
C ALA A 100 9.48 -9.45 0.52
N LEU A 101 10.21 -8.43 1.00
CA LEU A 101 11.66 -8.45 1.25
C LEU A 101 12.12 -9.18 2.53
N GLY A 102 11.21 -9.75 3.33
CA GLY A 102 11.60 -10.43 4.57
C GLY A 102 11.95 -9.50 5.74
N ARG A 103 11.60 -8.20 5.66
CA ARG A 103 11.96 -7.19 6.69
C ARG A 103 10.95 -7.11 7.83
N THR A 104 9.68 -7.40 7.55
CA THR A 104 8.62 -7.56 8.55
C THR A 104 8.07 -8.98 8.52
N ILE A 105 7.46 -9.41 9.64
CA ILE A 105 7.01 -10.80 9.81
C ILE A 105 5.65 -11.03 9.13
N ASN A 106 4.70 -10.12 9.32
CA ASN A 106 3.33 -10.26 8.82
C ASN A 106 2.82 -8.96 8.18
N ILE A 107 1.89 -9.09 7.23
CA ILE A 107 1.00 -8.01 6.81
C ILE A 107 -0.15 -7.98 7.85
N PRO A 108 -0.51 -6.82 8.44
CA PRO A 108 -1.64 -6.71 9.36
C PRO A 108 -2.96 -7.17 8.72
N SER A 109 -4.01 -7.34 9.52
CA SER A 109 -5.38 -7.52 9.00
C SER A 109 -5.87 -6.28 8.24
N TYR A 110 -6.94 -6.41 7.47
CA TYR A 110 -7.48 -5.33 6.61
C TYR A 110 -8.29 -4.26 7.37
N ASP A 111 -8.35 -4.37 8.70
CA ASP A 111 -8.88 -3.38 9.63
C ASP A 111 -7.79 -2.59 10.35
N THR A 112 -6.51 -2.93 10.12
CA THR A 112 -5.36 -2.36 10.81
C THR A 112 -4.37 -1.82 9.79
N GLN A 113 -4.06 -0.51 9.88
CA GLN A 113 -3.05 0.12 9.04
C GLN A 113 -1.63 -0.27 9.46
N PHE A 114 -0.68 -0.22 8.53
CA PHE A 114 0.73 -0.19 8.88
C PHE A 114 1.08 1.11 9.61
N SER A 115 1.82 0.99 10.71
CA SER A 115 2.41 2.13 11.41
C SER A 115 3.57 2.70 10.59
N ALA A 116 3.41 3.90 10.03
CA ALA A 116 4.46 4.58 9.25
C ALA A 116 5.79 4.69 10.03
N PRO A 117 5.82 5.07 11.33
CA PRO A 117 7.04 5.04 12.12
C PRO A 117 7.71 3.66 12.20
N ASP A 118 6.94 2.58 12.31
CA ASP A 118 7.50 1.24 12.44
C ASP A 118 8.09 0.72 11.13
N ILE A 119 7.40 0.94 10.00
CA ILE A 119 7.92 0.54 8.70
C ILE A 119 9.12 1.39 8.27
N LEU A 120 9.15 2.69 8.59
CA LEU A 120 10.26 3.58 8.24
C LEU A 120 11.56 3.23 8.97
N LYS A 121 11.51 2.59 10.15
CA LYS A 121 12.70 2.09 10.85
C LYS A 121 13.53 1.09 10.04
N HIS A 122 12.91 0.42 9.07
CA HIS A 122 13.60 -0.53 8.19
C HIS A 122 14.34 0.14 7.02
N ILE A 123 14.07 1.43 6.75
CA ILE A 123 14.71 2.16 5.66
C ILE A 123 16.02 2.76 6.18
N PRO A 124 17.17 2.52 5.51
CA PRO A 124 18.48 3.02 5.93
C PRO A 124 18.65 4.51 5.57
N MET A 125 17.69 5.36 5.95
CA MET A 125 17.68 6.75 5.55
C MET A 125 18.92 7.49 6.08
N GLY A 126 19.61 8.21 5.19
CA GLY A 126 20.86 8.89 5.52
C GLY A 126 22.09 7.96 5.62
N ARG A 127 21.92 6.64 5.46
CA ARG A 127 23.00 5.64 5.51
C ARG A 127 23.19 4.95 4.16
N GLN A 128 24.34 4.34 3.89
CA GLN A 128 24.56 3.62 2.64
C GLN A 128 23.57 2.44 2.49
N PRO A 129 22.81 2.32 1.40
CA PRO A 129 21.78 1.30 1.24
C PRO A 129 22.30 -0.07 0.80
N ASP A 130 23.59 -0.21 0.48
CA ASP A 130 24.17 -1.43 -0.11
C ASP A 130 23.91 -2.67 0.73
N GLU A 131 23.97 -2.56 2.06
CA GLU A 131 23.64 -3.67 2.96
C GLU A 131 22.14 -4.00 2.92
N PHE A 132 21.28 -2.98 2.87
CA PHE A 132 19.84 -3.16 2.76
C PHE A 132 19.45 -3.85 1.44
N VAL A 133 20.07 -3.45 0.34
CA VAL A 133 19.84 -4.02 -1.00
C VAL A 133 20.50 -5.40 -1.11
N GLY A 134 21.74 -5.56 -0.66
CA GLY A 134 22.50 -6.81 -0.75
C GLY A 134 21.97 -7.92 0.15
N LYS A 135 21.31 -7.59 1.26
CA LYS A 135 20.61 -8.54 2.13
C LYS A 135 19.12 -8.70 1.78
N ALA A 136 18.63 -8.06 0.72
CA ALA A 136 17.26 -8.25 0.28
C ALA A 136 17.05 -9.72 -0.09
N LYS A 137 15.98 -10.34 0.41
CA LYS A 137 15.58 -11.68 0.00
C LYS A 137 14.07 -11.72 -0.12
N LEU A 138 13.58 -11.94 -1.34
CA LEU A 138 12.15 -12.07 -1.56
C LEU A 138 11.62 -13.34 -0.88
N ARG A 139 10.43 -13.22 -0.27
CA ARG A 139 9.58 -14.34 0.09
C ARG A 139 9.26 -15.18 -1.16
N SER A 140 8.82 -16.42 -0.96
CA SER A 140 8.53 -17.30 -2.07
C SER A 140 7.44 -16.71 -2.97
N SER A 141 7.48 -17.01 -4.27
CA SER A 141 6.42 -16.59 -5.20
C SER A 141 5.04 -17.10 -4.76
N THR A 142 4.99 -18.29 -4.16
CA THR A 142 3.78 -18.86 -3.57
C THR A 142 3.24 -18.01 -2.41
N ASP A 143 4.08 -17.54 -1.49
CA ASP A 143 3.63 -16.70 -0.38
C ASP A 143 3.14 -15.34 -0.87
N ILE A 144 3.86 -14.74 -1.82
CA ILE A 144 3.48 -13.45 -2.43
C ILE A 144 2.16 -13.60 -3.21
N SER A 145 1.99 -14.68 -3.98
CA SER A 145 0.74 -14.96 -4.70
C SER A 145 -0.44 -15.16 -3.74
N LYS A 146 -0.27 -15.92 -2.65
CA LYS A 146 -1.33 -16.10 -1.64
C LYS A 146 -1.74 -14.78 -1.00
N ALA A 147 -0.77 -13.90 -0.69
CA ALA A 147 -1.06 -12.58 -0.15
C ALA A 147 -1.80 -11.71 -1.18
N ARG A 148 -1.42 -11.79 -2.46
CA ARG A 148 -2.09 -11.11 -3.59
C ARG A 148 -3.54 -11.56 -3.71
N ASP A 149 -3.80 -12.87 -3.72
CA ASP A 149 -5.17 -13.41 -3.86
C ASP A 149 -6.05 -12.98 -2.69
N LEU A 150 -5.51 -12.94 -1.48
CA LEU A 150 -6.21 -12.40 -0.32
C LEU A 150 -6.49 -10.90 -0.46
N ALA A 151 -5.54 -10.11 -0.94
CA ALA A 151 -5.71 -8.68 -1.16
C ALA A 151 -6.72 -8.35 -2.25
N GLU A 152 -6.71 -9.10 -3.35
CA GLU A 152 -7.69 -8.99 -4.42
C GLU A 152 -9.09 -9.30 -3.89
N LEU A 153 -9.25 -10.37 -3.12
CA LEU A 153 -10.53 -10.76 -2.52
C LEU A 153 -11.12 -9.68 -1.59
N TRP A 154 -10.27 -9.09 -0.74
CA TRP A 154 -10.70 -7.99 0.14
C TRP A 154 -11.02 -6.71 -0.65
N ASN A 155 -10.22 -6.39 -1.66
CA ASN A 155 -10.46 -5.24 -2.53
C ASN A 155 -11.75 -5.41 -3.36
N TRP A 156 -12.02 -6.62 -3.85
CA TRP A 156 -13.29 -6.98 -4.50
C TRP A 156 -14.47 -6.74 -3.55
N ARG A 157 -14.37 -7.21 -2.30
CA ARG A 157 -15.47 -7.01 -1.34
C ARG A 157 -15.71 -5.53 -1.06
N ALA A 158 -14.66 -4.73 -0.89
CA ALA A 158 -14.76 -3.29 -0.70
C ALA A 158 -15.43 -2.61 -1.91
N ARG A 159 -14.97 -2.91 -3.13
CA ARG A 159 -15.53 -2.38 -4.38
C ARG A 159 -16.98 -2.78 -4.62
N THR A 160 -17.37 -4.00 -4.24
CA THR A 160 -18.76 -4.48 -4.34
C THR A 160 -19.72 -3.56 -3.58
N THR A 161 -19.31 -2.99 -2.43
CA THR A 161 -20.14 -2.00 -1.71
C THR A 161 -20.40 -0.74 -2.55
N ARG A 162 -19.41 -0.27 -3.32
CA ARG A 162 -19.57 0.87 -4.23
C ARG A 162 -20.51 0.54 -5.38
N GLU A 163 -20.42 -0.68 -5.93
CA GLU A 163 -21.30 -1.15 -7.01
C GLU A 163 -22.75 -1.28 -6.55
N GLN A 164 -22.98 -1.80 -5.34
CA GLN A 164 -24.29 -1.83 -4.69
C GLN A 164 -24.90 -0.42 -4.59
N LYS A 165 -24.10 0.58 -4.21
CA LYS A 165 -24.52 2.00 -4.16
C LYS A 165 -24.78 2.59 -5.56
N SER A 166 -24.17 2.04 -6.60
CA SER A 166 -24.22 2.57 -7.98
C SER A 166 -25.33 1.96 -8.84
N GLN A 167 -26.23 1.13 -8.27
CA GLN A 167 -27.37 0.50 -8.96
C GLN A 167 -26.99 -0.27 -10.26
N VAL A 168 -25.87 -1.00 -10.23
CA VAL A 168 -25.48 -1.86 -11.36
C VAL A 168 -26.50 -2.99 -11.55
N ASN A 169 -26.91 -3.25 -12.80
CA ASN A 169 -27.80 -4.35 -13.13
C ASN A 169 -27.07 -5.69 -13.04
N LEU A 170 -27.50 -6.55 -12.11
CA LEU A 170 -27.05 -7.94 -12.02
C LEU A 170 -27.81 -8.83 -13.01
N PRO A 171 -27.24 -9.98 -13.42
CA PRO A 171 -27.97 -10.99 -14.19
C PRO A 171 -29.26 -11.43 -13.48
N PRO A 172 -30.32 -11.78 -14.23
CA PRO A 172 -31.58 -12.23 -13.64
C PRO A 172 -31.40 -13.38 -12.64
N GLY A 173 -31.98 -13.24 -11.45
CA GLY A 173 -31.93 -14.26 -10.40
C GLY A 173 -30.72 -14.21 -9.48
N MET A 174 -29.79 -13.25 -9.66
CA MET A 174 -28.62 -13.07 -8.81
C MET A 174 -28.74 -11.81 -7.96
N THR A 175 -28.45 -11.91 -6.66
CA THR A 175 -28.35 -10.75 -5.76
C THR A 175 -26.93 -10.57 -5.24
N PHE A 176 -26.53 -9.32 -4.97
CA PHE A 176 -25.24 -9.05 -4.32
C PHE A 176 -25.06 -9.82 -3.01
N GLN A 177 -26.13 -9.96 -2.22
CA GLN A 177 -26.10 -10.73 -0.98
C GLN A 177 -25.74 -12.20 -1.21
N GLN A 178 -26.28 -12.82 -2.26
CA GLN A 178 -25.94 -14.21 -2.61
C GLN A 178 -24.48 -14.33 -3.07
N ILE A 179 -24.01 -13.40 -3.92
CA ILE A 179 -22.61 -13.38 -4.39
C ILE A 179 -21.67 -13.24 -3.20
N ILE A 180 -21.89 -12.24 -2.35
CA ILE A 180 -21.10 -11.98 -1.14
C ILE A 180 -21.10 -13.20 -0.22
N SER A 181 -22.27 -13.79 0.06
CA SER A 181 -22.38 -14.96 0.92
C SER A 181 -21.65 -16.18 0.38
N ASN A 182 -21.75 -16.44 -0.92
CA ASN A 182 -21.06 -17.56 -1.56
C ASN A 182 -19.55 -17.33 -1.57
N SER A 183 -19.09 -16.12 -1.84
CA SER A 183 -17.66 -15.75 -1.79
C SER A 183 -17.10 -15.87 -0.37
N ALA A 184 -17.79 -15.35 0.64
CA ALA A 184 -17.36 -15.44 2.04
C ALA A 184 -17.26 -16.90 2.52
N ARG A 185 -18.26 -17.74 2.16
CA ARG A 185 -18.25 -19.18 2.48
C ARG A 185 -17.08 -19.92 1.84
N GLN A 186 -16.80 -19.64 0.57
CA GLN A 186 -15.69 -20.26 -0.16
C GLN A 186 -14.34 -19.81 0.38
N ALA A 187 -14.17 -18.51 0.63
CA ALA A 187 -12.96 -17.95 1.22
C ALA A 187 -12.66 -18.53 2.61
N HIS A 188 -13.69 -18.70 3.45
CA HIS A 188 -13.53 -19.35 4.74
C HIS A 188 -13.13 -20.83 4.60
N LYS A 189 -13.80 -21.58 3.71
CA LYS A 189 -13.44 -22.97 3.41
C LYS A 189 -11.99 -23.11 2.91
N ALA A 190 -11.50 -22.12 2.17
CA ALA A 190 -10.12 -22.04 1.69
C ALA A 190 -9.12 -21.55 2.76
N GLY A 191 -9.59 -21.19 3.97
CA GLY A 191 -8.74 -20.67 5.05
C GLY A 191 -8.22 -19.25 4.82
N MET A 192 -8.82 -18.50 3.88
CA MET A 192 -8.41 -17.13 3.55
C MET A 192 -8.94 -16.10 4.55
N ILE A 193 -10.10 -16.37 5.16
CA ILE A 193 -10.75 -15.50 6.15
C ILE A 193 -11.25 -16.34 7.33
N SER A 194 -11.46 -15.68 8.48
CA SER A 194 -12.17 -16.27 9.61
C SER A 194 -13.64 -16.54 9.27
N SER A 195 -14.37 -17.20 10.17
CA SER A 195 -15.77 -17.56 9.97
C SER A 195 -16.61 -16.32 9.57
N PRO A 196 -17.41 -16.41 8.50
CA PRO A 196 -18.28 -15.32 8.07
C PRO A 196 -19.22 -14.87 9.19
N ILE A 197 -19.44 -13.56 9.31
CA ILE A 197 -20.42 -12.95 10.22
C ILE A 197 -21.59 -12.48 9.37
N ASP A 198 -22.82 -12.80 9.76
CA ASP A 198 -24.04 -12.47 9.00
C ASP A 198 -24.00 -12.85 7.50
N ASN A 199 -23.33 -13.96 7.16
CA ASN A 199 -23.07 -14.40 5.79
C ASN A 199 -22.21 -13.43 4.95
N ASP A 200 -21.36 -12.62 5.57
CA ASP A 200 -20.43 -11.69 4.91
C ASP A 200 -19.01 -11.84 5.48
N PHE A 201 -18.05 -11.15 4.87
CA PHE A 201 -16.67 -11.04 5.30
C PHE A 201 -16.60 -10.42 6.70
N PRO A 202 -15.90 -11.07 7.65
CA PRO A 202 -15.75 -10.56 9.00
C PRO A 202 -14.64 -9.50 9.07
N LEU A 203 -14.96 -8.27 9.46
CA LEU A 203 -14.00 -7.18 9.64
C LEU A 203 -14.42 -6.31 10.83
N TYR A 204 -13.49 -5.82 11.65
CA TYR A 204 -13.80 -5.08 12.88
C TYR A 204 -14.79 -5.82 13.82
N GLY A 205 -14.72 -7.15 13.86
CA GLY A 205 -15.61 -7.99 14.68
C GLY A 205 -17.08 -8.03 14.22
N LYS A 206 -17.40 -7.54 13.01
CA LYS A 206 -18.75 -7.51 12.43
C LYS A 206 -18.72 -7.88 10.95
N SER A 207 -19.89 -7.96 10.31
CA SER A 207 -20.00 -8.15 8.86
C SER A 207 -19.57 -6.89 8.10
N PHE A 208 -18.87 -7.06 6.97
CA PHE A 208 -18.38 -5.95 6.15
C PHE A 208 -19.51 -5.00 5.70
N GLY A 209 -20.70 -5.53 5.39
CA GLY A 209 -21.87 -4.71 5.06
C GLY A 209 -22.40 -3.82 6.19
N LYS A 210 -21.93 -3.99 7.43
CA LYS A 210 -22.33 -3.21 8.62
C LYS A 210 -21.24 -2.25 9.13
N LEU A 211 -20.17 -2.06 8.36
CA LEU A 211 -19.13 -1.09 8.72
C LEU A 211 -19.69 0.33 8.74
N SER A 212 -19.17 1.16 9.65
CA SER A 212 -19.36 2.60 9.58
C SER A 212 -18.72 3.15 8.31
N GLU A 213 -19.10 4.36 7.88
CA GLU A 213 -18.48 4.97 6.70
C GLU A 213 -16.97 5.16 6.89
N GLU A 214 -16.52 5.52 8.10
CA GLU A 214 -15.09 5.64 8.41
C GLU A 214 -14.35 4.28 8.32
N GLU A 215 -14.90 3.23 8.93
CA GLU A 215 -14.34 1.88 8.86
C GLU A 215 -14.27 1.37 7.42
N TYR A 216 -15.31 1.64 6.63
CA TYR A 216 -15.36 1.31 5.20
C TYR A 216 -14.29 2.09 4.40
N GLN A 217 -14.18 3.41 4.56
CA GLN A 217 -13.21 4.21 3.82
C GLN A 217 -11.76 3.82 4.16
N ASN A 218 -11.47 3.57 5.45
CA ASN A 218 -10.16 3.11 5.88
C ASN A 218 -9.83 1.72 5.33
N SER A 219 -10.72 0.74 5.52
CA SER A 219 -10.49 -0.61 5.02
C SER A 219 -10.41 -0.66 3.49
N SER A 220 -11.24 0.11 2.77
CA SER A 220 -11.19 0.23 1.31
C SER A 220 -9.82 0.72 0.83
N SER A 221 -9.27 1.75 1.49
CA SER A 221 -7.93 2.28 1.16
C SER A 221 -6.83 1.25 1.45
N ILE A 222 -6.91 0.55 2.59
CA ILE A 222 -5.99 -0.55 2.94
C ILE A 222 -6.03 -1.65 1.87
N CYS A 223 -7.23 -2.10 1.48
CA CYS A 223 -7.42 -3.15 0.49
C CYS A 223 -6.79 -2.75 -0.85
N GLN A 224 -7.08 -1.55 -1.32
CA GLN A 224 -6.61 -1.04 -2.60
C GLN A 224 -5.07 -0.92 -2.63
N GLU A 225 -4.46 -0.30 -1.62
CA GLU A 225 -3.00 -0.10 -1.59
C GLU A 225 -2.21 -1.40 -1.44
N ARG A 226 -2.71 -2.35 -0.63
CA ARG A 226 -2.08 -3.66 -0.51
C ARG A 226 -2.20 -4.45 -1.80
N HIS A 227 -3.38 -4.47 -2.42
CA HIS A 227 -3.60 -5.13 -3.71
C HIS A 227 -2.71 -4.52 -4.80
N PHE A 228 -2.60 -3.20 -4.83
CA PHE A 228 -1.71 -2.48 -5.75
C PHE A 228 -0.26 -2.95 -5.63
N ALA A 229 0.32 -2.93 -4.42
CA ALA A 229 1.71 -3.34 -4.23
C ALA A 229 1.93 -4.83 -4.57
N LEU A 230 0.96 -5.69 -4.24
CA LEU A 230 1.03 -7.13 -4.53
C LEU A 230 0.87 -7.43 -6.03
N ASN A 231 0.06 -6.67 -6.75
CA ASN A 231 -0.04 -6.79 -8.21
C ASN A 231 1.28 -6.40 -8.89
N TRP A 232 1.95 -5.34 -8.41
CA TRP A 232 3.27 -4.97 -8.91
C TRP A 232 4.30 -6.08 -8.63
N LEU A 233 4.32 -6.61 -7.41
CA LEU A 233 5.22 -7.71 -6.99
C LEU A 233 5.00 -9.01 -7.79
N THR A 234 3.80 -9.23 -8.33
CA THR A 234 3.42 -10.41 -9.11
C THR A 234 3.43 -10.17 -10.62
N GLY A 235 3.96 -9.03 -11.08
CA GLY A 235 4.17 -8.77 -12.51
C GLY A 235 2.92 -8.38 -13.28
N HIS A 236 1.89 -7.84 -12.62
CA HIS A 236 0.72 -7.28 -13.30
C HIS A 236 1.00 -5.90 -13.92
N SER A 237 2.13 -5.26 -13.57
CA SER A 237 2.62 -4.03 -14.21
C SER A 237 4.13 -3.88 -14.05
N GLU A 238 4.79 -3.40 -15.09
CA GLU A 238 6.17 -2.86 -15.03
C GLU A 238 6.19 -1.41 -14.53
N ASP A 239 5.09 -0.69 -14.74
CA ASP A 239 4.93 0.70 -14.33
C ASP A 239 4.26 0.77 -12.97
N TRP A 240 5.04 1.14 -11.96
CA TRP A 240 4.55 1.35 -10.60
C TRP A 240 3.31 2.25 -10.60
N ASP A 241 3.35 3.40 -11.28
CA ASP A 241 2.31 4.43 -11.19
C ASP A 241 0.95 4.03 -11.76
N ASN A 242 0.93 2.97 -12.57
CA ASN A 242 -0.23 2.47 -13.29
C ASN A 242 -0.49 0.98 -13.01
N THR A 243 -0.07 0.48 -11.84
CA THR A 243 -0.38 -0.89 -11.44
C THR A 243 -1.90 -1.08 -11.27
N PRO A 244 -2.53 -2.05 -11.96
CA PRO A 244 -3.97 -2.20 -11.94
C PRO A 244 -4.46 -2.77 -10.61
N THR A 245 -5.67 -2.40 -10.20
CA THR A 245 -6.37 -2.94 -9.02
C THR A 245 -7.85 -3.21 -9.31
N GLU A 246 -8.21 -3.33 -10.59
CA GLU A 246 -9.52 -3.81 -10.99
C GLU A 246 -9.70 -5.27 -10.53
N THR A 247 -10.92 -5.63 -10.14
CA THR A 247 -11.30 -6.92 -9.53
C THR A 247 -12.63 -7.38 -10.09
#